data_AF-A0A3D8VPU1-F1
#
_entry.id   AF-A0A3D8VPU1-F1
#
_cell.length_a   1.000
_cell.length_b   1.000
_cell.length_c   1.000
_cell.angle_alpha   90.00
_cell.angle_beta   90.00
_cell.angle_gamma   90.00
#
_symmetry.space_group_name_H-M   'P 1'
#
loop_
_entity.id
_entity.type
_entity.pdbx_description
1 polymer ?
#
loop_
_entity_poly.entity_id
_entity_poly.type
_entity_poly.pdbx_seq_one_letter_code
_entity_poly.pdbx_strand_id
1 'polypeptide(L)'
;GRYHKGIDIAGVSDKTIKAADNGKVVDAGYRNSFGNKVVIDHGNGYETTYAHLSSIDVKKGETVKKGEKLGVMGTTGRSTGVHL
;
A
#
# COMPACT_ATOMS: atom_id res chain seq x y z
N GLY A 1 -3.12 21.70 -9.14
CA GLY A 1 -3.36 20.25 -9.09
C GLY A 1 -2.27 19.62 -8.26
N ARG A 2 -2.61 18.92 -7.18
CA ARG A 2 -1.63 18.25 -6.32
C ARG A 2 -1.14 17.01 -7.06
N TYR A 3 0.14 16.97 -7.40
CA TYR A 3 0.76 15.81 -8.04
C TYR A 3 0.52 14.56 -7.20
N HIS A 4 -0.25 13.61 -7.73
CA HIS A 4 -0.42 12.28 -7.17
C HIS A 4 0.73 11.40 -7.64
N LYS A 5 1.62 11.03 -6.70
CA LYS A 5 2.67 10.02 -6.90
C LYS A 5 2.16 8.60 -6.56
N GLY A 6 0.85 8.43 -6.41
CA GLY A 6 0.20 7.14 -6.21
C GLY A 6 -0.31 6.60 -7.54
N ILE A 7 -0.09 5.31 -7.78
CA ILE A 7 -0.82 4.57 -8.80
C ILE A 7 -2.06 3.99 -8.11
N ASP A 8 -3.23 4.46 -8.46
CA ASP A 8 -4.49 3.90 -7.99
C ASP A 8 -4.86 2.70 -8.85
N ILE A 9 -4.56 1.50 -8.34
CA ILE A 9 -4.94 0.24 -8.99
C ILE A 9 -6.43 -0.03 -8.70
N ALA A 10 -7.32 0.76 -9.29
CA ALA A 10 -8.75 0.46 -9.30
C ALA A 10 -9.03 -0.66 -10.33
N GLY A 11 -8.62 -1.88 -9.99
CA GLY A 11 -8.72 -3.06 -10.86
C GLY A 11 -9.80 -4.03 -10.40
N VAL A 12 -10.93 -4.00 -11.09
CA VAL A 12 -12.17 -4.71 -10.78
C VAL A 12 -12.01 -6.22 -11.08
N SER A 13 -11.53 -7.00 -10.11
CA SER A 13 -11.73 -8.46 -9.93
C SER A 13 -10.79 -9.03 -8.87
N ASP A 14 -9.53 -8.58 -8.86
CA ASP A 14 -8.50 -8.98 -7.90
C ASP A 14 -8.12 -7.78 -7.02
N LYS A 15 -8.67 -7.72 -5.81
CA LYS A 15 -8.37 -6.68 -4.81
C LYS A 15 -7.00 -6.88 -4.16
N THR A 16 -6.17 -7.80 -4.64
CA THR A 16 -4.87 -8.07 -4.04
C THR A 16 -3.88 -6.95 -4.34
N ILE A 17 -3.41 -6.25 -3.30
CA ILE A 17 -2.29 -5.32 -3.43
C ILE A 17 -1.00 -6.13 -3.48
N LYS A 18 -0.18 -5.86 -4.50
CA LYS A 18 1.10 -6.52 -4.73
C LYS A 18 2.25 -5.51 -4.69
N ALA A 19 3.42 -5.95 -4.27
CA ALA A 19 4.61 -5.12 -4.27
C ALA A 19 5.03 -4.74 -5.69
N ALA A 20 5.29 -3.45 -5.90
CA ALA A 20 5.69 -2.91 -7.20
C ALA A 20 7.11 -3.37 -7.58
N ASP A 21 7.96 -3.55 -6.56
CA ASP A 21 9.30 -4.07 -6.69
C ASP A 21 9.76 -4.76 -5.40
N ASN A 22 10.92 -5.42 -5.45
CA ASN A 22 11.55 -6.05 -4.30
C ASN A 22 11.98 -4.98 -3.29
N GLY A 23 11.80 -5.25 -2.00
CA GLY A 23 12.14 -4.29 -0.96
C GLY A 23 11.82 -4.80 0.44
N LYS A 24 12.04 -3.94 1.43
CA LYS A 24 11.77 -4.23 2.83
C LYS A 24 10.62 -3.38 3.32
N VAL A 25 9.65 -4.01 3.98
CA VAL A 25 8.54 -3.32 4.62
C VAL A 25 9.09 -2.51 5.80
N VAL A 26 9.00 -1.19 5.72
CA VAL A 26 9.46 -0.26 6.76
C VAL A 26 8.34 0.21 7.67
N ASP A 27 7.08 0.12 7.22
CA ASP A 27 5.88 0.41 8.01
C ASP A 27 4.73 -0.50 7.54
N ALA A 28 3.97 -1.07 8.47
CA ALA A 28 2.79 -1.89 8.18
C ALA A 28 1.83 -1.82 9.37
N GLY A 29 0.68 -1.17 9.19
CA GLY A 29 -0.32 -1.06 10.25
C GLY A 29 -1.46 -0.08 9.95
N TYR A 30 -2.43 -0.05 10.84
CA TYR A 30 -3.56 0.87 10.79
C TYR A 30 -3.18 2.27 11.31
N ARG A 31 -3.53 3.32 10.57
CA ARG A 31 -3.35 4.72 10.92
C ARG A 31 -4.71 5.42 10.78
N ASN A 32 -5.19 6.09 11.83
CA ASN A 32 -6.53 6.68 11.90
C ASN A 32 -6.94 7.55 10.67
N SER A 33 -6.00 8.23 10.01
CA SER A 33 -6.28 9.06 8.82
C SER A 33 -6.08 8.36 7.48
N PHE A 34 -5.27 7.29 7.42
CA PHE A 34 -4.88 6.60 6.18
C PHE A 34 -5.45 5.19 6.06
N GLY A 35 -6.16 4.71 7.09
CA GLY A 35 -6.56 3.32 7.19
C GLY A 35 -5.35 2.40 7.35
N ASN A 36 -5.47 1.18 6.85
CA ASN A 36 -4.33 0.26 6.79
C ASN A 36 -3.33 0.74 5.74
N LYS A 37 -2.06 0.86 6.15
CA LYS A 37 -0.96 1.33 5.30
C LYS A 37 0.24 0.39 5.37
N VAL A 38 0.87 0.16 4.23
CA VAL A 38 2.15 -0.55 4.08
C VAL A 38 3.13 0.36 3.34
N VAL A 39 4.37 0.46 3.82
CA VAL A 39 5.46 1.21 3.18
C VAL A 39 6.63 0.28 2.95
N ILE A 40 7.18 0.31 1.74
CA ILE A 40 8.26 -0.58 1.31
C ILE A 40 9.40 0.28 0.81
N ASP A 41 10.58 0.07 1.39
CA ASP A 41 11.84 0.64 0.93
C ASP A 41 12.52 -0.34 -0.02
N HIS A 42 12.79 0.10 -1.24
CA HIS A 42 13.41 -0.72 -2.28
C HIS A 42 14.95 -0.73 -2.19
N GLY A 43 15.55 0.04 -1.27
CA GLY A 43 16.99 0.08 -1.05
C GLY A 43 17.79 0.80 -2.16
N ASN A 44 17.10 1.38 -3.14
CA ASN A 44 17.65 2.14 -4.26
C ASN A 44 17.30 3.65 -4.17
N GLY A 45 16.87 4.11 -2.99
CA GLY A 45 16.41 5.48 -2.75
C GLY A 45 14.94 5.73 -3.11
N TYR A 46 14.20 4.68 -3.52
CA TYR A 46 12.77 4.75 -3.77
C TYR A 46 11.98 4.00 -2.69
N GLU A 47 10.87 4.60 -2.25
CA GLU A 47 9.90 3.98 -1.36
C GLU A 47 8.52 3.95 -2.04
N THR A 48 7.80 2.85 -1.83
CA THR A 48 6.40 2.73 -2.26
C THR A 48 5.48 2.68 -1.04
N THR A 49 4.38 3.43 -1.09
CA THR A 49 3.39 3.49 -0.03
C THR A 49 2.05 3.00 -0.56
N TYR A 50 1.46 2.06 0.14
CA TYR A 50 0.13 1.50 -0.11
C TYR A 50 -0.77 1.87 1.07
N ALA A 51 -1.86 2.59 0.83
CA ALA A 51 -2.79 3.05 1.88
C ALA A 51 -4.21 2.54 1.61
N HIS A 52 -5.12 2.74 2.58
CA HIS A 52 -6.54 2.34 2.50
C HIS A 52 -6.78 0.85 2.32
N LEU A 53 -5.86 -0.02 2.76
CA LEU A 53 -6.04 -1.47 2.65
C LEU A 53 -7.23 -1.95 3.52
N SER A 54 -7.94 -2.98 3.08
CA SER A 54 -8.91 -3.69 3.92
C SER A 54 -8.19 -4.56 4.95
N SER A 55 -7.08 -5.19 4.54
CA SER A 55 -6.24 -6.03 5.40
C SER A 55 -4.78 -5.90 4.98
N ILE A 56 -3.88 -6.14 5.93
CA ILE A 56 -2.44 -6.18 5.71
C ILE A 56 -2.00 -7.62 5.95
N ASP A 57 -1.31 -8.21 4.98
CA ASP A 57 -0.80 -9.57 5.06
C ASP A 57 0.71 -9.61 5.41
N VAL A 58 1.38 -8.45 5.42
CA VAL A 58 2.82 -8.30 5.71
C VAL A 58 3.11 -7.52 6.99
N LYS A 59 4.33 -7.63 7.51
CA LYS A 59 4.75 -6.94 8.74
C LYS A 59 5.99 -6.07 8.53
N LYS A 60 6.14 -5.06 9.38
CA LYS A 60 7.36 -4.25 9.41
C LYS A 60 8.58 -5.15 9.63
N GLY A 61 9.62 -4.95 8.82
CA GLY A 61 10.85 -5.74 8.83
C GLY A 61 10.88 -6.87 7.81
N GLU A 62 9.73 -7.23 7.24
CA GLU A 62 9.60 -8.29 6.24
C GLU A 62 10.19 -7.86 4.90
N THR A 63 10.84 -8.78 4.19
CA THR A 63 11.36 -8.53 2.84
C THR A 63 10.37 -9.12 1.85
N VAL A 64 9.91 -8.30 0.92
CA VAL A 64 8.96 -8.69 -0.11
C VAL A 64 9.62 -8.66 -1.48
N LYS A 65 9.12 -9.49 -2.38
CA LYS A 65 9.53 -9.53 -3.77
C LYS A 65 8.54 -8.81 -4.67
N LYS A 66 9.01 -8.38 -5.85
CA LYS A 66 8.12 -7.83 -6.89
C LYS A 66 6.97 -8.80 -7.18
N GLY A 67 5.73 -8.30 -7.13
CA GLY A 67 4.52 -9.09 -7.35
C GLY A 67 4.02 -9.87 -6.12
N GLU A 68 4.73 -9.81 -4.99
CA GLU A 68 4.31 -10.47 -3.75
C GLU A 68 3.09 -9.78 -3.13
N LYS A 69 2.19 -10.56 -2.54
CA LYS A 69 0.96 -10.07 -1.92
C LYS A 69 1.26 -9.31 -0.64
N LEU A 70 0.84 -8.05 -0.57
CA LEU A 70 1.01 -7.18 0.59
C LEU A 70 -0.26 -7.11 1.46
N GLY A 71 -1.42 -7.33 0.84
CA GLY A 71 -2.70 -7.23 1.50
C GLY A 71 -3.84 -7.14 0.51
N VAL A 72 -5.01 -6.77 1.02
CA VAL A 72 -6.22 -6.61 0.22
C VAL A 72 -6.61 -5.14 0.19
N MET A 73 -6.86 -4.60 -0.99
CA MET A 73 -7.38 -3.27 -1.22
C MET A 73 -8.76 -3.12 -0.55
N GLY A 74 -8.95 -2.01 0.15
CA GLY A 74 -10.21 -1.70 0.81
C GLY A 74 -10.57 -0.24 0.65
N THR A 75 -11.49 0.19 1.51
CA THR A 75 -11.93 1.59 1.64
C THR A 75 -11.78 2.05 3.09
N THR A 76 -10.78 1.53 3.82
CA THR A 76 -10.61 1.87 5.24
C THR A 76 -10.02 3.27 5.39
N GLY A 77 -10.61 4.09 6.27
CA GLY A 77 -10.28 5.51 6.46
C GLY A 77 -11.47 6.43 6.17
N ARG A 78 -11.39 7.73 6.55
CA ARG A 78 -12.45 8.72 6.22
C ARG A 78 -12.41 9.04 4.72
N SER A 79 -13.05 8.22 3.89
CA SER A 79 -13.43 8.60 2.52
C SER A 79 -14.63 9.54 2.58
N THR A 80 -14.38 10.83 2.81
CA THR A 80 -15.39 11.88 2.58
C THR A 80 -15.33 12.46 1.17
N GLY A 81 -14.44 11.98 0.33
CA GLY A 81 -14.32 12.39 -1.05
C GLY A 81 -13.41 11.43 -1.76
N VAL A 82 -13.85 11.02 -2.96
CA VAL A 82 -13.01 10.47 -4.01
C VAL A 82 -11.65 11.16 -3.97
N HIS A 83 -10.58 10.36 -4.01
CA HIS A 83 -9.17 10.65 -4.26
C HIS A 83 -8.32 9.87 -3.22
N LEU A 84 -8.07 8.59 -3.51
CA LEU A 84 -6.69 8.24 -3.82
C LEU A 84 -6.65 8.18 -5.36
#